data_AF-A0A409YB03-F1
#
_entry.id   AF-A0A409YB03-F1
#
_cell.length_a   1.000
_cell.length_b   1.000
_cell.length_c   1.000
_cell.angle_alpha   90.00
_cell.angle_beta   90.00
_cell.angle_gamma   90.00
#
_symmetry.space_group_name_H-M   'P 1'
#
loop_
_entity.id
_entity.type
_entity.pdbx_description
1 polymer ?
#
loop_
_entity_poly.entity_id
_entity_poly.type
_entity_poly.pdbx_seq_one_letter_code
_entity_poly.pdbx_strand_id
1 'polypeptide(L)'
;MWDTICSPEAMKRAENHFIQLQNDYWKTEFERSARIVKFTNTQASAIEILLGIEHYYYLNNHAFNPHYQNRLSPLIFAEILERIRNAQLERQTLMDEQMQLLTTPNTDSNLQTTLVTSLRDATKRLISYINQLAKFYSAPSGFDIEPRLSAYQCLLGITHSSQDFIRATQRALSDLPRIPSNKARRADLSATLENAKRDFQCTYFALCDFGSPPFGLDKFIPSVTPRLADRIALEALYRRHRLQRLVKRH
;
A
#
# COMPACT_ATOMS: atom_id res chain seq x y z
N MET A 1 -24.47 8.18 2.96
CA MET A 1 -25.00 7.95 1.59
C MET A 1 -25.51 6.52 1.41
N TRP A 2 -24.90 5.53 2.07
CA TRP A 2 -25.43 4.15 2.13
C TRP A 2 -26.56 3.98 3.17
N ASP A 3 -26.69 4.90 4.13
CA ASP A 3 -27.71 4.85 5.19
C ASP A 3 -29.14 5.13 4.70
N THR A 4 -29.29 5.70 3.50
CA THR A 4 -30.57 5.97 2.83
C THR A 4 -31.09 4.81 1.98
N ILE A 5 -30.33 3.72 1.85
CA ILE A 5 -30.69 2.57 0.99
C ILE A 5 -31.59 1.55 1.72
N CYS A 6 -31.71 1.62 3.05
CA CYS A 6 -32.47 0.67 3.84
C CYS A 6 -33.95 1.03 4.07
N SER A 7 -34.49 2.09 3.45
CA SER A 7 -35.92 2.38 3.56
C SER A 7 -36.73 1.41 2.67
N PRO A 8 -37.94 0.99 3.07
CA PRO A 8 -38.79 0.12 2.26
C PRO A 8 -39.04 0.68 0.85
N GLU A 9 -39.16 2.00 0.73
CA GLU A 9 -39.35 2.71 -0.54
C GLU A 9 -38.10 2.67 -1.42
N ALA A 10 -36.91 2.79 -0.82
CA ALA A 10 -35.65 2.65 -1.54
C ALA A 10 -35.45 1.23 -2.07
N MET A 11 -35.77 0.21 -1.26
CA MET A 11 -35.74 -1.20 -1.70
C MET A 11 -36.75 -1.46 -2.83
N LYS A 12 -38.00 -1.00 -2.68
CA LYS A 12 -39.04 -1.14 -3.73
C LYS A 12 -38.64 -0.47 -5.03
N ARG A 13 -38.02 0.72 -4.97
CA ARG A 13 -37.49 1.39 -6.17
C ARG A 13 -36.36 0.60 -6.81
N ALA A 14 -35.43 0.06 -6.02
CA ALA A 14 -34.34 -0.76 -6.53
C ALA A 14 -34.85 -2.05 -7.19
N GLU A 15 -35.83 -2.73 -6.57
CA GLU A 15 -36.48 -3.92 -7.14
C GLU A 15 -37.22 -3.60 -8.44
N ASN A 16 -38.00 -2.53 -8.48
CA ASN A 16 -38.68 -2.11 -9.71
C ASN A 16 -37.67 -1.78 -10.83
N HIS A 17 -36.57 -1.10 -10.51
CA HIS A 17 -35.51 -0.82 -11.48
C HIS A 17 -34.82 -2.10 -11.95
N PHE A 18 -34.59 -3.06 -11.05
CA PHE A 18 -34.02 -4.35 -11.41
C PHE A 18 -34.94 -5.12 -12.36
N ILE A 19 -36.24 -5.18 -12.06
CA ILE A 19 -37.25 -5.84 -12.92
C ILE A 19 -37.30 -5.16 -14.29
N GLN A 20 -37.26 -3.82 -14.34
CA GLN A 20 -37.24 -3.07 -15.59
C GLN A 20 -35.98 -3.36 -16.41
N LEU A 21 -34.80 -3.34 -15.78
CA LEU A 21 -33.54 -3.69 -16.43
C LEU A 21 -33.58 -5.12 -16.97
N GLN A 22 -34.12 -6.06 -16.20
CA GLN A 22 -34.23 -7.47 -16.59
C GLN A 22 -35.18 -7.70 -17.77
N ASN A 23 -36.36 -7.07 -17.75
CA ASN A 23 -37.40 -7.36 -18.72
C ASN A 23 -37.26 -6.55 -20.01
N ASP A 24 -36.88 -5.28 -19.90
CA ASP A 24 -36.90 -4.35 -21.04
C ASP A 24 -35.53 -4.24 -21.69
N TYR A 25 -34.46 -4.14 -20.89
CA TYR A 25 -33.11 -3.91 -21.40
C TYR A 25 -32.36 -5.21 -21.67
N TRP A 26 -32.31 -6.13 -20.70
CA TRP A 26 -31.53 -7.35 -20.85
C TRP A 26 -32.08 -8.26 -21.93
N LYS A 27 -33.40 -8.29 -22.12
CA LYS A 27 -34.01 -9.09 -23.20
C LYS A 27 -33.48 -8.68 -24.57
N THR A 28 -33.48 -7.39 -24.90
CA THR A 28 -32.95 -6.88 -26.17
C THR A 28 -31.44 -7.10 -26.29
N GLU A 29 -30.69 -6.99 -25.19
CA GLU A 29 -29.25 -7.23 -25.21
C GLU A 29 -28.92 -8.73 -25.36
N PHE A 30 -29.68 -9.64 -24.76
CA PHE A 30 -29.54 -11.09 -24.98
C PHE A 30 -29.86 -11.50 -26.42
N GLU A 31 -30.89 -10.89 -27.03
CA GLU A 31 -31.19 -11.06 -28.46
C GLU A 31 -30.01 -10.59 -29.35
N ARG A 32 -29.20 -9.65 -28.85
CA ARG A 32 -27.93 -9.20 -29.46
C ARG A 32 -26.71 -10.01 -29.02
N SER A 33 -26.91 -11.18 -28.42
CA SER A 33 -25.86 -12.07 -27.90
C SER A 33 -25.02 -11.51 -26.74
N ALA A 34 -25.55 -10.54 -25.98
CA ALA A 34 -24.89 -10.07 -24.76
C ALA A 34 -24.79 -11.20 -23.73
N ARG A 35 -23.69 -11.19 -22.95
CA ARG A 35 -23.44 -12.15 -21.88
C ARG A 35 -23.45 -11.42 -20.54
N ILE A 36 -24.19 -11.95 -19.57
CA ILE A 36 -24.09 -11.49 -18.18
C ILE A 36 -22.94 -12.24 -17.52
N VAL A 37 -22.02 -11.48 -16.93
CA VAL A 37 -20.83 -11.99 -16.25
C VAL A 37 -20.78 -11.38 -14.86
N LYS A 38 -20.49 -12.21 -13.85
CA LYS A 38 -20.39 -11.75 -12.46
C LYS A 38 -19.00 -11.19 -12.22
N PHE A 39 -18.90 -9.90 -11.93
CA PHE A 39 -17.64 -9.31 -11.46
C PHE A 39 -17.44 -9.57 -9.97
N THR A 40 -16.48 -10.43 -9.63
CA THR A 40 -16.18 -10.79 -8.23
C THR A 40 -15.17 -9.86 -7.56
N ASN A 41 -14.87 -8.71 -8.18
CA ASN A 41 -13.83 -7.78 -7.73
C ASN A 41 -12.44 -8.44 -7.57
N THR A 42 -12.13 -9.38 -8.46
CA THR A 42 -10.80 -10.01 -8.56
C THR A 42 -10.20 -9.74 -9.93
N GLN A 43 -8.86 -9.72 -10.00
CA GLN A 43 -8.15 -9.55 -11.29
C GLN A 43 -8.53 -10.66 -12.28
N ALA A 44 -8.63 -11.91 -11.80
CA ALA A 44 -9.01 -13.05 -12.63
C ALA A 44 -10.40 -12.86 -13.26
N SER A 45 -11.39 -12.42 -12.47
CA SER A 45 -12.73 -12.11 -12.97
C SER A 45 -12.73 -10.94 -13.95
N ALA A 46 -11.94 -9.88 -13.71
CA ALA A 46 -11.82 -8.78 -14.68
C ALA A 46 -11.24 -9.26 -16.02
N ILE A 47 -10.18 -10.08 -15.99
CA ILE A 47 -9.56 -10.64 -17.19
C ILE A 47 -10.55 -11.55 -17.93
N GLU A 48 -11.24 -12.44 -17.21
CA GLU A 48 -12.27 -13.33 -17.78
C GLU A 48 -13.37 -12.53 -18.48
N ILE A 49 -13.86 -11.45 -17.85
CA ILE A 49 -14.88 -10.56 -18.42
C ILE A 49 -14.35 -9.92 -19.72
N LEU A 50 -13.13 -9.39 -19.71
CA LEU A 50 -12.55 -8.72 -20.87
C LEU A 50 -12.28 -9.68 -22.03
N LEU A 51 -11.81 -10.90 -21.74
CA LEU A 51 -11.58 -11.94 -22.75
C LEU A 51 -12.90 -12.53 -23.29
N GLY A 52 -13.98 -12.47 -22.52
CA GLY A 52 -15.30 -12.94 -22.92
C GLY A 52 -16.02 -12.03 -23.93
N ILE A 53 -15.49 -10.84 -24.20
CA ILE A 53 -16.06 -9.90 -25.18
C ILE A 53 -15.54 -10.27 -26.58
N GLU A 54 -16.46 -10.61 -27.47
CA GLU A 54 -16.21 -11.22 -28.79
C GLU A 54 -15.29 -10.40 -29.73
N HIS A 55 -15.10 -9.10 -29.47
CA HIS A 55 -14.21 -8.24 -30.27
C HIS A 55 -12.77 -8.19 -29.72
N TYR A 56 -12.54 -8.76 -28.54
CA TYR A 56 -11.26 -8.78 -27.85
C TYR A 56 -10.52 -10.12 -27.99
N TYR A 57 -10.92 -11.00 -28.91
CA TYR A 57 -10.15 -12.22 -29.24
C TYR A 57 -8.68 -11.94 -29.61
N TYR A 58 -8.35 -10.72 -30.04
CA TYR A 58 -6.98 -10.28 -30.31
C TYR A 58 -6.16 -9.94 -29.05
N LEU A 59 -6.80 -9.77 -27.89
CA LEU A 59 -6.12 -9.70 -26.60
C LEU A 59 -5.79 -11.11 -26.15
N ASN A 60 -4.66 -11.63 -26.61
CA ASN A 60 -4.06 -12.83 -26.00
C ASN A 60 -3.88 -12.60 -24.48
N ASN A 61 -3.92 -13.65 -23.66
CA ASN A 61 -3.59 -13.59 -22.22
C ASN A 61 -2.29 -12.80 -21.92
N HIS A 62 -1.36 -12.78 -22.87
CA HIS A 62 -0.14 -11.97 -22.78
C HIS A 62 -0.38 -10.46 -22.76
N ALA A 63 -1.52 -9.95 -23.25
CA ALA A 63 -1.86 -8.52 -23.32
C ALA A 63 -1.96 -7.85 -21.94
N PHE A 64 -2.21 -8.63 -20.89
CA PHE A 64 -2.24 -8.18 -19.49
C PHE A 64 -0.94 -8.44 -18.74
N ASN A 65 0.03 -9.09 -19.37
CA ASN A 65 1.31 -9.39 -18.75
C ASN A 65 2.24 -8.16 -18.88
N PRO A 66 2.68 -7.55 -17.76
CA PRO A 66 3.48 -6.33 -17.75
C PRO A 66 4.87 -6.49 -18.39
N HIS A 67 5.33 -7.72 -18.62
CA HIS A 67 6.61 -7.99 -19.27
C HIS A 67 6.59 -7.80 -20.79
N TYR A 68 5.42 -7.83 -21.41
CA TYR A 68 5.27 -7.61 -22.84
C TYR A 68 4.87 -6.15 -23.09
N GLN A 69 5.48 -5.51 -24.09
CA GLN A 69 5.17 -4.13 -24.49
C GLN A 69 3.82 -4.06 -25.21
N ASN A 70 2.75 -4.30 -24.46
CA ASN A 70 1.41 -4.39 -24.97
C ASN A 70 0.78 -3.00 -25.07
N ARG A 71 -0.27 -2.87 -25.87
CA ARG A 71 -1.05 -1.62 -25.95
C ARG A 71 -1.59 -1.15 -24.59
N LEU A 72 -1.82 -2.07 -23.65
CA LEU A 72 -2.31 -1.77 -22.30
C LEU A 72 -1.18 -1.45 -21.31
N SER A 73 0.06 -1.84 -21.58
CA SER A 73 1.18 -1.68 -20.65
C SER A 73 1.43 -0.21 -20.28
N PRO A 74 1.43 0.77 -21.22
CA PRO A 74 1.50 2.20 -20.89
C PRO A 74 0.39 2.66 -19.93
N LEU A 75 -0.85 2.20 -20.13
CA LEU A 75 -2.00 2.62 -19.32
C LEU A 75 -1.93 2.05 -17.90
N ILE A 76 -1.60 0.75 -17.77
CA ILE A 76 -1.42 0.09 -16.48
C ILE A 76 -0.24 0.71 -15.73
N PHE A 77 0.84 1.02 -16.44
CA PHE A 77 2.02 1.67 -15.86
C PHE A 77 1.70 3.06 -15.32
N ALA A 78 1.01 3.90 -16.10
CA ALA A 78 0.55 5.22 -15.67
C ALA A 78 -0.34 5.14 -14.42
N GLU A 79 -1.31 4.24 -14.42
CA GLU A 79 -2.22 4.01 -13.29
C GLU A 79 -1.46 3.58 -12.02
N ILE A 80 -0.46 2.70 -12.15
CA ILE A 80 0.36 2.28 -11.00
C ILE A 80 1.18 3.46 -10.46
N LEU A 81 1.80 4.26 -11.32
CA LEU A 81 2.54 5.45 -10.90
C LEU A 81 1.63 6.43 -10.15
N GLU A 82 0.43 6.67 -10.67
CA GLU A 82 -0.53 7.56 -10.03
C GLU A 82 -1.01 7.02 -8.67
N ARG A 83 -1.26 5.71 -8.57
CA ARG A 83 -1.58 5.05 -7.29
C ARG A 83 -0.44 5.13 -6.28
N ILE A 84 0.81 4.98 -6.73
CA ILE A 84 1.99 5.15 -5.87
C ILE A 84 2.04 6.58 -5.36
N ARG A 85 1.92 7.58 -6.24
CA ARG A 85 1.94 9.00 -5.89
C ARG A 85 0.86 9.34 -4.86
N ASN A 86 -0.38 8.91 -5.11
CA ASN A 86 -1.50 9.17 -4.21
C ASN A 86 -1.34 8.48 -2.85
N ALA A 87 -0.89 7.21 -2.83
CA ALA A 87 -0.64 6.50 -1.59
C ALA A 87 0.56 7.07 -0.80
N GLN A 88 1.58 7.60 -1.48
CA GLN A 88 2.68 8.33 -0.85
C GLN A 88 2.19 9.61 -0.18
N LEU A 89 1.38 10.41 -0.88
CA LEU A 89 0.81 11.64 -0.34
C LEU A 89 -0.08 11.34 0.88
N GLU A 90 -1.00 10.39 0.76
CA GLU A 90 -1.88 9.96 1.86
C GLU A 90 -1.04 9.52 3.08
N ARG A 91 -0.04 8.67 2.84
CA ARG A 91 0.85 8.19 3.90
C ARG A 91 1.62 9.33 4.55
N GLN A 92 2.13 10.28 3.77
CA GLN A 92 2.87 11.43 4.29
C GLN A 92 1.98 12.29 5.20
N THR A 93 0.75 12.60 4.75
CA THR A 93 -0.23 13.33 5.57
C THR A 93 -0.51 12.62 6.89
N LEU A 94 -0.78 11.30 6.85
CA LEU A 94 -1.01 10.50 8.06
C LEU A 94 0.22 10.47 8.98
N MET A 95 1.43 10.45 8.41
CA MET A 95 2.67 10.50 9.17
C MET A 95 2.85 11.85 9.88
N ASP A 96 2.57 12.95 9.17
CA ASP A 96 2.69 14.31 9.69
C ASP A 96 1.67 14.54 10.82
N GLU A 97 0.43 14.09 10.64
CA GLU A 97 -0.59 14.09 11.70
C GLU A 97 -0.12 13.27 12.92
N GLN A 98 0.43 12.07 12.70
CA GLN A 98 0.96 11.24 13.78
C GLN A 98 2.14 11.92 14.50
N MET A 99 3.02 12.62 13.78
CA MET A 99 4.11 13.40 14.36
C MET A 99 3.60 14.57 15.19
N GLN A 100 2.56 15.29 14.74
CA GLN A 100 1.93 16.37 15.51
C GLN A 100 1.36 15.85 16.85
N LEU A 101 0.74 14.67 16.84
CA LEU A 101 0.20 14.04 18.05
C LEU A 101 1.27 13.64 19.08
N LEU A 102 2.54 13.57 18.71
CA LEU A 102 3.62 13.38 19.68
C LEU A 102 3.75 14.61 20.61
N THR A 103 3.47 15.79 20.09
CA THR A 103 3.63 17.08 20.79
C THR A 103 2.39 17.53 21.57
N THR A 104 1.20 17.06 21.19
CA THR A 104 -0.06 17.45 21.85
C THR A 104 -0.39 16.49 23.00
N PRO A 105 -0.40 16.96 24.27
CA PRO A 105 -0.84 16.14 25.40
C PRO A 105 -2.36 15.84 25.33
N ASN A 106 -2.77 14.69 25.86
CA ASN A 106 -4.18 14.25 25.98
C ASN A 106 -4.95 14.05 24.66
N THR A 107 -4.33 13.41 23.66
CA THR A 107 -5.05 13.01 22.45
C THR A 107 -6.03 11.86 22.73
N ASP A 108 -7.20 11.92 22.07
CA ASP A 108 -8.14 10.81 21.98
C ASP A 108 -7.44 9.51 21.49
N SER A 109 -7.52 8.46 22.30
CA SER A 109 -6.97 7.12 22.00
C SER A 109 -7.57 6.53 20.72
N ASN A 110 -8.83 6.83 20.42
CA ASN A 110 -9.50 6.37 19.19
C ASN A 110 -8.87 7.01 17.95
N LEU A 111 -8.53 8.29 18.01
CA LEU A 111 -7.84 8.99 16.93
C LEU A 111 -6.47 8.37 16.67
N GLN A 112 -5.67 8.14 17.72
CA GLN A 112 -4.35 7.50 17.56
C GLN A 112 -4.46 6.10 16.95
N THR A 113 -5.41 5.29 17.43
CA THR A 113 -5.64 3.93 16.91
C THR A 113 -6.06 3.96 15.44
N THR A 114 -6.91 4.92 15.06
CA THR A 114 -7.37 5.12 13.69
C THR A 114 -6.21 5.52 12.78
N LEU A 115 -5.39 6.49 13.19
CA LEU A 115 -4.22 6.95 12.42
C LEU A 115 -3.18 5.84 12.23
N VAL A 116 -2.86 5.08 13.28
CA VAL A 116 -1.93 3.94 13.19
C VAL A 116 -2.46 2.89 12.21
N THR A 117 -3.76 2.61 12.25
CA THR A 117 -4.38 1.64 11.34
C THR A 117 -4.37 2.13 9.90
N SER A 118 -4.79 3.37 9.65
CA SER A 118 -4.80 3.99 8.32
C SER A 118 -3.39 4.08 7.73
N LEU A 119 -2.39 4.45 8.53
CA LEU A 119 -0.99 4.54 8.10
C LEU A 119 -0.44 3.17 7.69
N ARG A 120 -0.77 2.13 8.47
CA ARG A 120 -0.39 0.75 8.14
C ARG A 120 -1.03 0.29 6.84
N ASP A 121 -2.31 0.59 6.64
CA ASP A 121 -3.04 0.19 5.44
C ASP A 121 -2.57 0.96 4.19
N ALA A 122 -2.30 2.25 4.32
CA ALA A 122 -1.67 3.07 3.28
C ALA A 122 -0.28 2.53 2.92
N THR A 123 0.55 2.21 3.91
CA THR A 123 1.89 1.63 3.69
C THR A 123 1.80 0.26 3.00
N LYS A 124 0.85 -0.59 3.38
CA LYS A 124 0.63 -1.90 2.75
C LYS A 124 0.20 -1.76 1.29
N ARG A 125 -0.73 -0.84 0.99
CA ARG A 125 -1.14 -0.52 -0.39
C ARG A 125 0.04 -0.02 -1.21
N LEU A 126 0.80 0.93 -0.68
CA LEU A 126 1.97 1.49 -1.34
C LEU A 126 3.02 0.42 -1.66
N ILE A 127 3.37 -0.46 -0.71
CA ILE A 127 4.30 -1.58 -0.94
C ILE A 127 3.74 -2.52 -2.03
N SER A 128 2.43 -2.78 -2.05
CA SER A 128 1.81 -3.58 -3.11
C SER A 128 1.97 -2.95 -4.49
N TYR A 129 1.73 -1.64 -4.62
CA TYR A 129 1.89 -0.93 -5.89
C TYR A 129 3.35 -0.86 -6.33
N ILE A 130 4.29 -0.63 -5.41
CA ILE A 130 5.74 -0.69 -5.68
C ILE A 130 6.13 -2.07 -6.22
N ASN A 131 5.62 -3.15 -5.60
CA ASN A 131 5.88 -4.51 -6.08
C ASN A 131 5.25 -4.77 -7.46
N GLN A 132 4.16 -4.11 -7.81
CA GLN A 132 3.58 -4.17 -9.16
C GLN A 132 4.43 -3.40 -10.16
N LEU A 133 4.89 -2.20 -9.80
CA LEU A 133 5.80 -1.40 -10.63
C LEU A 133 7.10 -2.16 -10.92
N ALA A 134 7.66 -2.83 -9.91
CA ALA A 134 8.89 -3.61 -10.03
C ALA A 134 8.78 -4.84 -10.95
N LYS A 135 7.56 -5.25 -11.34
CA LYS A 135 7.37 -6.30 -12.37
C LYS A 135 7.65 -5.79 -13.77
N PHE A 136 7.65 -4.48 -13.99
CA PHE A 136 8.07 -3.90 -15.26
C PHE A 136 9.61 -3.93 -15.33
N TYR A 137 10.15 -4.67 -16.30
CA TYR A 137 11.60 -4.70 -16.54
C TYR A 137 12.12 -3.37 -17.10
N SER A 138 11.32 -2.70 -17.91
CA SER A 138 11.57 -1.38 -18.48
C SER A 138 10.28 -0.57 -18.52
N ALA A 139 10.39 0.75 -18.57
CA ALA A 139 9.24 1.60 -18.84
C ALA A 139 8.65 1.30 -20.23
N PRO A 140 7.31 1.37 -20.38
CA PRO A 140 6.68 1.39 -21.70
C PRO A 140 7.05 2.65 -22.49
N SER A 141 6.91 2.60 -23.82
CA SER A 141 7.13 3.76 -24.69
C SER A 141 6.31 4.97 -24.24
N GLY A 142 6.95 6.14 -24.16
CA GLY A 142 6.34 7.39 -23.69
C GLY A 142 6.60 7.72 -22.22
N PHE A 143 7.26 6.84 -21.46
CA PHE A 143 7.69 7.11 -20.09
C PHE A 143 9.21 7.16 -19.99
N ASP A 144 9.74 8.23 -19.41
CA ASP A 144 11.17 8.40 -19.11
C ASP A 144 11.42 8.15 -17.62
N ILE A 145 11.10 6.93 -17.16
CA ILE A 145 11.20 6.53 -15.76
C ILE A 145 11.75 5.12 -15.70
N GLU A 146 12.81 4.90 -14.93
CA GLU A 146 13.32 3.56 -14.65
C GLU A 146 12.47 2.91 -13.51
N PRO A 147 11.65 1.88 -13.79
CA PRO A 147 10.67 1.38 -12.81
C PRO A 147 11.33 0.87 -11.53
N ARG A 148 12.49 0.22 -11.66
CA ARG A 148 13.23 -0.34 -10.53
C ARG A 148 13.86 0.74 -9.66
N LEU A 149 14.38 1.79 -10.27
CA LEU A 149 14.91 2.96 -9.56
C LEU A 149 13.80 3.66 -8.78
N SER A 150 12.66 3.93 -9.41
CA SER A 150 11.51 4.56 -8.75
C SER A 150 10.96 3.71 -7.61
N ALA A 151 10.84 2.39 -7.81
CA ALA A 151 10.45 1.46 -6.76
C ALA A 151 11.42 1.49 -5.56
N TYR A 152 12.73 1.49 -5.83
CA TYR A 152 13.76 1.60 -4.79
C TYR A 152 13.65 2.92 -4.02
N GLN A 153 13.54 4.06 -4.72
CA GLN A 153 13.38 5.38 -4.11
C GLN A 153 12.13 5.47 -3.24
N CYS A 154 11.03 4.86 -3.68
CA CYS A 154 9.80 4.82 -2.88
C CYS A 154 10.01 4.03 -1.58
N LEU A 155 10.61 2.84 -1.65
CA LEU A 155 10.93 2.04 -0.44
C LEU A 155 11.89 2.79 0.49
N LEU A 156 12.90 3.43 -0.08
CA LEU A 156 13.86 4.25 0.63
C LEU A 156 13.16 5.39 1.40
N GLY A 157 12.26 6.12 0.76
CA GLY A 157 11.46 7.18 1.39
C GLY A 157 10.57 6.67 2.53
N ILE A 158 9.96 5.49 2.38
CA ILE A 158 9.19 4.83 3.45
C ILE A 158 10.11 4.52 4.64
N THR A 159 11.29 3.93 4.38
CA THR A 159 12.25 3.59 5.44
C THR A 159 12.78 4.84 6.15
N HIS A 160 13.08 5.92 5.42
CA HIS A 160 13.50 7.19 6.01
C HIS A 160 12.43 7.79 6.92
N SER A 161 11.19 7.92 6.44
CA SER A 161 10.11 8.50 7.25
C SER A 161 9.78 7.67 8.51
N SER A 162 9.86 6.34 8.43
CA SER A 162 9.77 5.47 9.63
C SER A 162 10.90 5.75 10.63
N GLN A 163 12.12 6.00 10.15
CA GLN A 163 13.25 6.37 10.99
C GLN A 163 13.08 7.76 11.63
N ASP A 164 12.54 8.72 10.88
CA ASP A 164 12.28 10.07 11.39
C ASP A 164 11.22 10.07 12.48
N PHE A 165 10.20 9.22 12.36
CA PHE A 165 9.22 9.04 13.42
C PHE A 165 9.76 8.41 14.69
N ILE A 166 10.69 7.45 14.57
CA ILE A 166 11.42 6.91 15.73
C ILE A 166 12.16 8.05 16.45
N ARG A 167 12.89 8.89 15.72
CA ARG A 167 13.62 10.02 16.29
C ARG A 167 12.69 11.04 16.94
N ALA A 168 11.58 11.37 16.28
CA ALA A 168 10.57 12.27 16.83
C ALA A 168 9.97 11.74 18.14
N THR A 169 9.67 10.43 18.19
CA THR A 169 9.14 9.78 19.40
C THR A 169 10.18 9.75 20.53
N GLN A 170 11.45 9.47 20.21
CA GLN A 170 12.55 9.51 21.18
C GLN A 170 12.77 10.91 21.76
N ARG A 171 12.69 11.94 20.90
CA ARG A 171 12.76 13.34 21.32
C ARG A 171 11.60 13.69 22.24
N ALA A 172 10.36 13.39 21.84
CA ALA A 172 9.18 13.62 22.68
C ALA A 172 9.27 12.93 24.05
N LEU A 173 9.83 11.71 24.12
CA LEU A 173 10.04 10.98 25.37
C LEU A 173 11.15 11.59 26.25
N SER A 174 12.17 12.18 25.63
CA SER A 174 13.29 12.85 26.31
C SER A 174 12.88 14.21 26.87
N ASP A 175 12.09 14.97 26.10
CA ASP A 175 11.61 16.30 26.47
C ASP A 175 10.53 16.27 27.56
N LEU A 176 9.84 15.14 27.73
CA LEU A 176 8.76 14.99 28.71
C LEU A 176 9.28 14.90 30.16
N PRO A 177 8.93 15.85 31.06
CA PRO A 177 9.42 15.88 32.44
C PRO A 177 9.10 14.59 33.23
N ARG A 178 10.02 14.18 34.12
CA ARG A 178 9.89 12.98 34.96
C ARG A 178 9.06 13.25 36.23
N ILE A 179 7.84 13.74 36.05
CA ILE A 179 6.87 13.97 37.13
C ILE A 179 5.77 12.88 37.12
N PRO A 180 5.15 12.54 38.27
CA PRO A 180 4.16 11.46 38.35
C PRO A 180 2.98 11.60 37.40
N SER A 181 2.52 12.83 37.14
CA SER A 181 1.42 13.12 36.19
C SER A 181 1.73 12.70 34.75
N ASN A 182 3.02 12.62 34.36
CA ASN A 182 3.44 12.21 33.02
C ASN A 182 3.66 10.70 32.88
N LYS A 183 3.45 9.90 33.93
CA LYS A 183 3.74 8.45 33.92
C LYS A 183 2.98 7.72 32.81
N ALA A 184 1.69 8.00 32.64
CA ALA A 184 0.87 7.38 31.59
C ALA A 184 1.40 7.75 30.20
N ARG A 185 1.59 9.05 29.92
CA ARG A 185 2.11 9.53 28.63
C ARG A 185 3.50 8.96 28.29
N ARG A 186 4.38 8.81 29.28
CA ARG A 186 5.70 8.17 29.08
C ARG A 186 5.55 6.70 28.69
N ALA A 187 4.62 5.97 29.32
CA ALA A 187 4.33 4.59 28.96
C ALA A 187 3.79 4.49 27.52
N ASP A 188 2.88 5.38 27.14
CA ASP A 188 2.31 5.43 25.78
C ASP A 188 3.37 5.75 24.73
N LEU A 189 4.20 6.78 24.95
CA LEU A 189 5.31 7.11 24.04
C LEU A 189 6.33 5.97 23.93
N SER A 190 6.56 5.23 25.02
CA SER A 190 7.43 4.06 25.00
C SER A 190 6.83 2.92 24.16
N ALA A 191 5.53 2.66 24.31
CA ALA A 191 4.83 1.67 23.49
C ALA A 191 4.82 2.06 22.00
N THR A 192 4.57 3.34 21.70
CA THR A 192 4.64 3.90 20.35
C THR A 192 6.04 3.76 19.75
N LEU A 193 7.09 4.01 20.53
CA LEU A 193 8.47 3.84 20.09
C LEU A 193 8.78 2.37 19.72
N GLU A 194 8.31 1.41 20.52
CA GLU A 194 8.50 -0.02 20.22
C GLU A 194 7.71 -0.48 18.99
N ASN A 195 6.50 0.06 18.78
CA ASN A 195 5.74 -0.15 17.55
C ASN A 195 6.48 0.44 16.33
N ALA A 196 6.94 1.69 16.42
CA ALA A 196 7.67 2.38 15.35
C ALA A 196 8.95 1.64 14.95
N LYS A 197 9.68 1.08 15.92
CA LYS A 197 10.84 0.21 15.64
C LYS A 197 10.47 -1.03 14.85
N ARG A 198 9.36 -1.71 15.19
CA ARG A 198 8.88 -2.88 14.43
C ARG A 198 8.50 -2.50 12.99
N ASP A 199 7.84 -1.36 12.81
CA ASP A 199 7.45 -0.88 11.48
C ASP A 199 8.68 -0.50 10.64
N PHE A 200 9.67 0.16 11.25
CA PHE A 200 10.97 0.43 10.62
C PHE A 200 11.68 -0.86 10.21
N GLN A 201 11.69 -1.89 11.06
CA GLN A 201 12.27 -3.20 10.71
C GLN A 201 11.61 -3.80 9.48
N CYS A 202 10.27 -3.78 9.42
CA CYS A 202 9.52 -4.32 8.28
C CYS A 202 9.87 -3.57 6.98
N THR A 203 9.91 -2.24 7.02
CA THR A 203 10.19 -1.41 5.84
C THR A 203 11.66 -1.51 5.42
N TYR A 204 12.60 -1.58 6.37
CA TYR A 204 14.01 -1.83 6.11
C TYR A 204 14.25 -3.20 5.46
N PHE A 205 13.57 -4.26 5.94
CA PHE A 205 13.66 -5.58 5.33
C PHE A 205 13.07 -5.60 3.92
N ALA A 206 11.97 -4.88 3.68
CA ALA A 206 11.43 -4.72 2.33
C ALA A 206 12.44 -4.04 1.39
N LEU A 207 13.14 -2.99 1.85
CA LEU A 207 14.19 -2.32 1.09
C LEU A 207 15.38 -3.26 0.79
N CYS A 208 15.84 -4.01 1.79
CA CYS A 208 16.93 -4.98 1.62
C CYS A 208 16.54 -6.16 0.71
N ASP A 209 15.32 -6.68 0.84
CA ASP A 209 14.80 -7.77 -0.02
C ASP A 209 14.62 -7.33 -1.48
N PHE A 210 14.41 -6.03 -1.71
CA PHE A 210 14.34 -5.47 -3.06
C PHE A 210 15.69 -5.54 -3.79
N GLY A 211 16.78 -5.38 -3.05
CA GLY A 211 18.15 -5.58 -3.52
C GLY A 211 19.10 -4.42 -3.20
N SER A 212 20.26 -4.47 -3.83
CA SER A 212 21.28 -3.41 -3.75
C SER A 212 20.74 -2.11 -4.37
N PRO A 213 21.20 -0.94 -3.89
CA PRO A 213 20.84 0.33 -4.51
C PRO A 213 21.17 0.32 -6.02
N PRO A 214 20.29 0.86 -6.86
CA PRO A 214 20.60 1.17 -8.25
C PRO A 214 21.84 2.06 -8.38
N PHE A 215 22.47 2.06 -9.55
CA PHE A 215 23.66 2.87 -9.81
C PHE A 215 23.39 4.37 -9.51
N GLY A 216 24.34 5.02 -8.83
CA GLY A 216 24.23 6.43 -8.45
C GLY A 216 23.46 6.71 -7.14
N LEU A 217 22.90 5.69 -6.48
CA LEU A 217 22.33 5.84 -5.14
C LEU A 217 23.25 5.24 -4.08
N ASP A 218 23.45 5.98 -3.00
CA ASP A 218 24.15 5.48 -1.83
C ASP A 218 23.32 4.40 -1.13
N LYS A 219 24.04 3.41 -0.57
CA LYS A 219 23.40 2.41 0.28
C LYS A 219 22.79 3.10 1.49
N PHE A 220 21.52 2.84 1.75
CA PHE A 220 20.86 3.31 2.97
C PHE A 220 21.62 2.82 4.21
N ILE A 221 22.08 3.76 5.02
CA ILE A 221 22.69 3.51 6.33
C ILE A 221 21.69 3.98 7.40
N PRO A 222 21.09 3.05 8.16
CA PRO A 222 20.26 3.41 9.29
C PRO A 222 21.01 4.33 10.25
N SER A 223 20.45 5.51 10.49
CA SER A 223 21.04 6.53 11.35
C SER A 223 20.53 6.47 12.79
N VAL A 224 19.39 5.81 13.00
CA VAL A 224 19.03 5.32 14.33
C VAL A 224 19.98 4.17 14.56
N THR A 225 21.19 4.49 15.01
CA THR A 225 22.27 3.53 15.26
C THR A 225 21.72 2.60 16.32
N PRO A 226 21.31 1.39 15.93
CA PRO A 226 20.91 0.41 16.92
C PRO A 226 22.16 0.20 17.78
N ARG A 227 22.02 -0.01 19.10
CA ARG A 227 23.19 -0.47 19.89
C ARG A 227 23.78 -1.68 19.15
N LEU A 228 25.07 -1.97 19.32
CA LEU A 228 25.68 -3.12 18.62
C LEU A 228 24.80 -4.39 18.73
N ALA A 229 24.21 -4.62 19.90
CA ALA A 229 23.22 -5.65 20.15
C ALA A 229 21.98 -5.56 19.24
N ASP A 230 21.38 -4.38 19.08
CA ASP A 230 20.22 -4.16 18.22
C ASP A 230 20.57 -4.32 16.73
N ARG A 231 21.80 -4.00 16.31
CA ARG A 231 22.26 -4.21 14.93
C ARG A 231 22.44 -5.71 14.64
N ILE A 232 23.09 -6.42 15.56
CA ILE A 232 23.22 -7.88 15.50
C ILE A 232 21.83 -8.52 15.48
N ALA A 233 20.91 -8.04 16.33
CA ALA A 233 19.53 -8.50 16.36
C ALA A 233 18.82 -8.22 15.02
N LEU A 234 18.98 -7.03 14.45
CA LEU A 234 18.39 -6.66 13.15
C LEU A 234 18.93 -7.54 12.02
N GLU A 235 20.24 -7.76 11.96
CA GLU A 235 20.87 -8.64 10.97
C GLU A 235 20.45 -10.11 11.17
N ALA A 236 20.36 -10.58 12.41
CA ALA A 236 19.87 -11.93 12.72
C ALA A 236 18.40 -12.11 12.34
N LEU A 237 17.55 -11.12 12.64
CA LEU A 237 16.14 -11.07 12.23
C LEU A 237 16.01 -11.06 10.71
N TYR A 238 16.84 -10.28 10.01
CA TYR A 238 16.86 -10.24 8.55
C TYR A 238 17.25 -11.61 7.96
N ARG A 239 18.33 -12.23 8.46
CA ARG A 239 18.74 -13.58 8.03
C ARG A 239 17.64 -14.60 8.26
N ARG A 240 16.98 -14.57 9.43
CA ARG A 240 15.82 -15.43 9.74
C ARG A 240 14.68 -15.19 8.76
N HIS A 241 14.32 -13.94 8.50
CA HIS A 241 13.26 -13.56 7.55
C HIS A 241 13.58 -14.10 6.14
N ARG A 242 14.81 -13.90 5.67
CA ARG A 242 15.28 -14.41 4.37
C ARG A 242 15.18 -15.93 4.26
N LEU A 243 15.60 -16.66 5.30
CA LEU A 243 15.47 -18.12 5.36
C LEU A 243 14.00 -18.57 5.33
N GLN A 244 13.11 -17.92 6.09
CA GLN A 244 11.68 -18.22 6.07
C GLN A 244 11.06 -18.02 4.67
N ARG A 245 11.49 -16.99 3.93
CA ARG A 245 11.03 -16.77 2.56
C ARG A 245 11.55 -17.83 1.58
N LEU A 246 12.78 -18.31 1.76
CA LEU A 246 13.34 -19.39 0.94
C LEU A 246 12.57 -20.69 1.15
N VAL A 247 12.28 -21.04 2.42
CA VAL A 247 11.51 -22.25 2.73
C VAL A 247 10.09 -22.20 2.15
N LYS A 248 9.41 -21.05 2.17
CA LYS A 248 8.06 -20.90 1.61
C LYS A 248 7.98 -20.98 0.08
N ARG A 249 9.11 -20.96 -0.62
CA ARG A 249 9.17 -21.03 -2.10
C ARG A 249 9.37 -22.46 -2.61
N HIS A 250 9.59 -23.42 -1.72
CA HIS A 250 9.67 -24.85 -1.99
C HIS A 250 8.42 -25.55 -1.44
#